data_AF-A0A519ZDQ3-F1
#
_entry.id   AF-A0A519ZDQ3-F1
#
_cell.length_a   1.000
_cell.length_b   1.000
_cell.length_c   1.000
_cell.angle_alpha   90.00
_cell.angle_beta   90.00
_cell.angle_gamma   90.00
#
_symmetry.space_group_name_H-M   'P 1'
#
loop_
_entity.id
_entity.type
_entity.pdbx_description
1 polymer ?
#
loop_
_entity_poly.entity_id
_entity_poly.type
_entity_poly.pdbx_seq_one_letter_code
_entity_poly.pdbx_strand_id
1 'polypeptide(L)'
;MNALPAPLEHTDYDALDEILDDLRTRGDEVPQWEFCEGAMAALLCTRRPIEPAEWLPVLLGTGALPTAPQEEGTHFSNTAQYERFMGLWARRVAEVAASLAAQVDTLED
;
A
#
# COMPACT_ATOMS: atom_id res chain seq x y z
N MET A 1 -0.04 25.40 1.94
CA MET A 1 -1.05 24.31 1.86
C MET A 1 -0.61 23.45 0.69
N ASN A 2 -0.11 22.23 0.95
CA ASN A 2 0.19 21.31 -0.15
C ASN A 2 -1.14 20.79 -0.71
N ALA A 3 -1.31 20.85 -2.03
CA ALA A 3 -2.49 20.26 -2.67
C ALA A 3 -2.48 18.74 -2.44
N LEU A 4 -3.66 18.15 -2.22
CA LEU A 4 -3.81 16.70 -2.22
C LEU A 4 -3.40 16.14 -3.59
N PRO A 5 -2.73 14.97 -3.64
CA PRO A 5 -2.46 14.32 -4.91
C PRO A 5 -3.78 13.98 -5.63
N ALA A 6 -3.70 13.80 -6.96
CA ALA A 6 -4.85 13.35 -7.72
C ALA A 6 -5.34 11.97 -7.21
N PRO A 7 -6.66 11.79 -7.03
CA PRO A 7 -7.23 10.51 -6.61
C PRO A 7 -6.77 9.35 -7.50
N LEU A 8 -6.75 8.14 -6.97
CA LEU A 8 -6.54 6.94 -7.78
C LEU A 8 -7.71 6.74 -8.75
N GLU A 9 -7.35 6.46 -10.00
CA GLU A 9 -8.28 6.10 -11.07
C GLU A 9 -8.35 4.57 -11.24
N HIS A 10 -9.29 4.06 -12.04
CA HIS A 10 -9.43 2.62 -12.27
C HIS A 10 -8.11 1.94 -12.71
N THR A 11 -7.38 2.56 -13.63
CA THR A 11 -6.08 2.05 -14.12
C THR A 11 -4.99 2.04 -13.04
N ASP A 12 -5.11 2.87 -12.01
CA ASP A 12 -4.20 2.84 -10.87
C ASP A 12 -4.48 1.62 -9.98
N TYR A 13 -5.74 1.24 -9.81
CA TYR A 13 -6.12 0.02 -9.11
C TYR A 13 -5.73 -1.24 -9.91
N ASP A 14 -5.96 -1.26 -11.22
CA ASP A 14 -5.49 -2.35 -12.08
C ASP A 14 -3.97 -2.54 -11.95
N ALA A 15 -3.23 -1.44 -11.87
CA ALA A 15 -1.78 -1.47 -11.67
C ALA A 15 -1.36 -2.03 -10.30
N LEU A 16 -2.12 -1.74 -9.24
CA LEU A 16 -1.88 -2.30 -7.91
C LEU A 16 -2.13 -3.81 -7.91
N ASP A 17 -3.23 -4.25 -8.52
CA ASP A 17 -3.58 -5.66 -8.66
C ASP A 17 -2.53 -6.42 -9.47
N GLU A 18 -2.11 -5.89 -10.62
CA GLU A 18 -1.04 -6.47 -11.44
C GLU A 18 0.27 -6.66 -10.65
N ILE A 19 0.63 -5.70 -9.81
CA ILE A 19 1.85 -5.78 -8.97
C ILE A 19 1.69 -6.85 -7.91
N LEU A 20 0.55 -6.88 -7.20
CA LEU A 20 0.29 -7.86 -6.14
C LEU A 20 0.18 -9.28 -6.72
N ASP A 21 -0.40 -9.45 -7.90
CA ASP A 21 -0.46 -10.71 -8.63
C ASP A 21 0.93 -11.22 -9.01
N ASP A 22 1.79 -10.36 -9.54
CA ASP A 22 3.18 -10.72 -9.82
C ASP A 22 3.93 -11.14 -8.56
N LEU A 23 3.79 -10.39 -7.45
CA LEU A 23 4.37 -10.76 -6.16
C LEU A 23 3.86 -12.12 -5.67
N ARG A 24 2.57 -12.42 -5.87
CA ARG A 24 1.95 -13.68 -5.45
C ARG A 24 2.48 -14.90 -6.20
N THR A 25 3.06 -14.73 -7.39
CA THR A 25 3.78 -15.83 -8.07
C THR A 25 4.99 -16.35 -7.29
N ARG A 26 5.49 -15.55 -6.33
CA ARG A 26 6.68 -15.85 -5.51
C ARG A 26 6.37 -15.96 -4.00
N GLY A 27 5.23 -15.43 -3.56
CA GLY A 27 4.77 -15.52 -2.18
C GLY A 27 3.26 -15.71 -2.11
N ASP A 28 2.82 -16.94 -1.86
CA ASP A 28 1.39 -17.30 -1.84
C ASP A 28 0.58 -16.54 -0.77
N GLU A 29 1.26 -16.01 0.25
CA GLU A 29 0.67 -15.20 1.33
C GLU A 29 0.50 -13.71 0.97
N VAL A 30 0.95 -13.26 -0.21
CA VAL A 30 0.79 -11.87 -0.64
C VAL A 30 -0.70 -11.52 -0.73
N PRO A 31 -1.17 -10.49 -0.01
CA PRO A 31 -2.58 -10.16 0.10
C PRO A 31 -3.15 -9.63 -1.21
N GLN A 32 -4.49 -9.60 -1.28
CA GLN A 32 -5.23 -8.85 -2.29
C GLN A 32 -5.27 -7.36 -1.93
N TRP A 33 -5.59 -6.49 -2.89
CA TRP A 33 -5.61 -5.05 -2.68
C TRP A 33 -6.58 -4.62 -1.57
N GLU A 34 -7.74 -5.26 -1.44
CA GLU A 34 -8.73 -4.91 -0.40
C GLU A 34 -8.19 -5.13 1.01
N PHE A 35 -7.34 -6.14 1.20
CA PHE A 35 -6.65 -6.35 2.47
C PHE A 35 -5.59 -5.28 2.69
N CYS A 36 -4.85 -4.90 1.64
CA CYS A 36 -3.90 -3.78 1.68
C CYS A 36 -4.58 -2.47 2.11
N GLU A 37 -5.81 -2.19 1.67
CA GLU A 37 -6.58 -1.02 2.13
C GLU A 37 -6.92 -1.10 3.63
N GLY A 38 -7.32 -2.27 4.12
CA GLY A 38 -7.54 -2.49 5.56
C GLY A 38 -6.27 -2.26 6.38
N ALA A 39 -5.14 -2.78 5.92
CA ALA A 39 -3.83 -2.54 6.56
C ALA A 39 -3.43 -1.06 6.52
N MET A 40 -3.67 -0.38 5.39
CA MET A 40 -3.41 1.06 5.23
C MET A 40 -4.20 1.90 6.24
N ALA A 41 -5.50 1.63 6.40
CA ALA A 41 -6.33 2.30 7.40
C ALA A 41 -5.84 2.02 8.82
N ALA A 42 -5.48 0.76 9.12
CA ALA A 42 -4.93 0.39 10.42
C ALA A 42 -3.62 1.15 10.73
N LEU A 43 -2.70 1.24 9.76
CA LEU A 43 -1.45 1.99 9.87
C LEU A 43 -1.70 3.49 10.14
N LEU A 44 -2.67 4.09 9.44
CA LEU A 44 -3.07 5.49 9.64
C LEU A 44 -3.65 5.76 11.04
N CYS A 45 -4.29 4.76 11.65
CA CYS A 45 -4.84 4.86 13.00
C CYS A 45 -3.81 4.63 14.13
N THR A 46 -2.56 4.33 13.82
CA THR A 46 -1.54 4.07 14.84
C THR A 46 -1.10 5.35 15.58
N ARG A 47 -0.58 5.20 16.81
CA ARG A 47 -0.15 6.34 17.65
C ARG A 47 1.09 7.09 17.13
N ARG A 48 1.83 6.51 16.18
CA ARG A 48 3.02 7.08 15.56
C ARG A 48 3.09 6.61 14.11
N PRO A 49 3.72 7.36 13.20
CA PRO A 49 4.08 6.83 11.89
C PRO A 49 4.93 5.55 12.03
N ILE A 50 4.63 4.57 11.17
CA ILE A 50 5.38 3.32 11.04
C ILE A 50 6.03 3.34 9.65
N GLU A 51 7.35 3.20 9.61
CA GLU A 51 8.10 3.29 8.35
C GLU A 51 7.83 2.08 7.45
N PRO A 52 7.88 2.23 6.11
CA PRO A 52 7.71 1.12 5.16
C PRO A 52 8.57 -0.10 5.44
N ALA A 53 9.80 0.11 5.91
CA ALA A 53 10.71 -0.98 6.29
C ALA A 53 10.20 -1.85 7.45
N GLU A 54 9.31 -1.33 8.31
CA GLU A 54 8.71 -2.06 9.43
C GLU A 54 7.46 -2.85 9.00
N TRP A 55 6.56 -2.26 8.20
CA TRP A 55 5.25 -2.85 7.91
C TRP A 55 5.17 -3.61 6.59
N LEU A 56 5.91 -3.20 5.56
CA LEU A 56 5.78 -3.78 4.22
C LEU A 56 6.18 -5.27 4.19
N PRO A 57 7.25 -5.72 4.89
CA PRO A 57 7.53 -7.15 4.98
C PRO A 57 6.38 -7.92 5.63
N VAL A 58 5.80 -7.40 6.72
CA VAL A 58 4.67 -8.07 7.38
C VAL A 58 3.46 -8.15 6.46
N LEU A 59 3.21 -7.12 5.65
CA LEU A 59 2.09 -7.09 4.71
C LEU A 59 2.24 -8.12 3.58
N LEU A 60 3.44 -8.28 3.03
CA LEU A 60 3.69 -9.12 1.84
C LEU A 60 4.18 -10.56 2.17
N GLY A 61 4.27 -10.91 3.46
CA GLY A 61 4.74 -12.22 3.96
C GLY A 61 6.16 -12.19 4.52
N THR A 62 6.56 -13.22 5.28
CA THR A 62 7.85 -13.20 6.01
C THR A 62 9.07 -13.17 5.07
N GLY A 63 9.96 -12.18 5.25
CA GLY A 63 11.22 -12.03 4.50
C GLY A 63 11.79 -10.63 4.65
N ALA A 64 13.04 -10.37 4.25
CA ALA A 64 13.49 -9.00 4.02
C ALA A 64 12.89 -8.52 2.70
N LEU A 65 12.48 -7.25 2.59
CA LEU A 65 12.10 -6.65 1.31
C LEU A 65 13.22 -5.78 0.73
N PRO A 66 14.10 -6.36 -0.10
CA PRO A 66 14.89 -5.55 -1.03
C PRO A 66 14.24 -5.46 -2.40
N THR A 67 14.50 -4.35 -3.08
CA THR A 67 14.14 -4.08 -4.48
C THR A 67 14.88 -4.95 -5.50
N ALA A 68 15.61 -5.98 -5.04
CA ALA A 68 16.44 -6.86 -5.85
C ALA A 68 16.07 -8.33 -5.60
N PRO A 69 16.22 -9.21 -6.61
CA PRO A 69 15.98 -10.64 -6.47
C PRO A 69 16.75 -11.25 -5.30
N GLN A 70 16.07 -12.05 -4.50
CA GLN A 70 16.65 -12.78 -3.37
C GLN A 70 16.35 -14.28 -3.51
N GLU A 71 17.19 -15.12 -2.91
CA GLU A 71 16.98 -16.57 -2.89
C GLU A 71 15.75 -16.96 -2.04
N GLU A 72 15.42 -16.16 -1.03
CA GLU A 72 14.30 -16.39 -0.11
C GLU A 72 13.46 -15.11 0.07
N GLY A 73 12.15 -15.27 0.28
CA GLY A 73 11.21 -14.18 0.56
C GLY A 73 10.56 -13.53 -0.68
N THR A 74 9.41 -12.90 -0.45
CA THR A 74 8.68 -12.12 -1.46
C THR A 74 9.49 -10.89 -1.85
N HIS A 75 9.68 -10.62 -3.14
CA HIS A 75 10.39 -9.43 -3.61
C HIS A 75 9.78 -8.87 -4.90
N PHE A 76 9.89 -7.54 -5.05
CA PHE A 76 9.55 -6.84 -6.29
C PHE A 76 10.49 -7.27 -7.41
N SER A 77 9.96 -7.37 -8.63
CA SER A 77 10.73 -7.75 -9.81
C SER A 77 11.89 -6.79 -10.09
N ASN A 78 11.73 -5.51 -9.75
CA ASN A 78 12.75 -4.47 -9.87
C ASN A 78 12.36 -3.21 -9.07
N THR A 79 13.29 -2.26 -8.97
CA THR A 79 13.09 -0.97 -8.31
C THR A 79 11.90 -0.17 -8.87
N ALA A 80 11.66 -0.19 -10.19
CA ALA A 80 10.57 0.58 -10.78
C ALA A 80 9.19 0.04 -10.36
N GLN A 81 9.03 -1.27 -10.22
CA GLN A 81 7.80 -1.88 -9.70
C GLN A 81 7.57 -1.49 -8.24
N TYR A 82 8.62 -1.49 -7.41
CA TYR A 82 8.55 -1.02 -6.02
C TYR A 82 8.16 0.46 -5.92
N GLU A 83 8.83 1.34 -6.69
CA GLU A 83 8.53 2.77 -6.72
C GLU A 83 7.11 3.04 -7.20
N ARG A 84 6.64 2.28 -8.20
CA ARG A 84 5.24 2.36 -8.68
C ARG A 84 4.26 1.97 -7.56
N PHE A 85 4.49 0.85 -6.89
CA PHE A 85 3.64 0.41 -5.77
C PHE A 85 3.61 1.46 -4.65
N MET A 86 4.78 1.94 -4.20
CA MET A 86 4.87 2.94 -3.13
C MET A 86 4.29 4.30 -3.52
N GLY A 87 4.39 4.69 -4.80
CA GLY A 87 3.78 5.91 -5.31
C GLY A 87 2.24 5.84 -5.31
N LEU A 88 1.68 4.72 -5.74
CA LEU A 88 0.23 4.46 -5.71
C LEU A 88 -0.28 4.36 -4.26
N TRP A 89 0.45 3.63 -3.41
CA TRP A 89 0.19 3.55 -1.97
C TRP A 89 0.16 4.94 -1.32
N ALA A 90 1.15 5.80 -1.59
CA ALA A 90 1.21 7.15 -1.02
C ALA A 90 0.04 8.05 -1.47
N ARG A 91 -0.39 7.94 -2.73
CA ARG A 91 -1.58 8.66 -3.23
C ARG A 91 -2.83 8.21 -2.47
N ARG A 92 -3.04 6.90 -2.34
CA ARG A 92 -4.18 6.36 -1.61
C ARG A 92 -4.14 6.70 -0.12
N VAL A 93 -2.97 6.64 0.50
CA VAL A 93 -2.76 7.08 1.89
C VAL A 93 -3.22 8.52 2.09
N ALA A 94 -2.88 9.42 1.15
CA ALA A 94 -3.28 10.82 1.24
C ALA A 94 -4.81 10.99 1.16
N GLU A 95 -5.47 10.24 0.29
CA GLU A 95 -6.95 10.21 0.20
C GLU A 95 -7.58 9.70 1.50
N VAL A 96 -7.16 8.52 1.96
CA VAL A 96 -7.72 7.89 3.17
C VAL A 96 -7.47 8.75 4.41
N ALA A 97 -6.27 9.34 4.54
CA ALA A 97 -5.95 10.25 5.63
C ALA A 97 -6.84 11.51 5.60
N ALA A 98 -7.10 12.08 4.41
CA ALA A 98 -8.01 13.21 4.26
C ALA A 98 -9.45 12.84 4.65
N SER A 99 -9.92 11.66 4.23
CA SER A 99 -11.25 11.15 4.61
C SER A 99 -11.38 10.88 6.11
N LEU A 100 -10.36 10.28 6.73
CA LEU A 100 -10.34 10.04 8.19
C LEU A 100 -10.29 11.34 9.01
N ALA A 101 -9.70 12.40 8.46
CA ALA A 101 -9.61 13.70 9.11
C ALA A 101 -10.84 14.61 8.86
N ALA A 102 -11.73 14.24 7.93
CA ALA A 102 -12.92 15.02 7.62
C ALA A 102 -13.84 15.11 8.84
N GLN A 103 -14.36 16.31 9.12
CA GLN A 103 -15.33 16.49 10.19
C GLN A 103 -16.64 15.83 9.81
N VAL A 104 -17.20 15.03 10.72
CA VAL A 104 -18.55 14.47 10.60
C VAL A 104 -19.49 15.44 11.31
N ASP A 105 -20.09 16.35 10.53
CA ASP A 105 -20.98 17.39 11.08
C ASP A 105 -22.37 16.82 11.43
N THR A 106 -22.86 15.83 10.70
CA THR A 106 -24.12 15.12 10.93
C THR A 106 -23.98 13.64 10.57
N LEU A 107 -24.70 12.76 11.28
CA LEU A 107 -24.81 11.32 10.98
C LEU A 107 -26.12 10.98 10.25
N GLU A 108 -26.84 12.00 9.77
CA GLU A 108 -27.96 11.80 8.85
C GLU A 108 -27.36 11.47 7.49
N ASP A 109 -27.57 10.23 7.03
CA ASP A 109 -27.00 9.63 5.81
C ASP A 109 -27.00 10.55 4.57
#